data_AF-A0A1A8Y130-F1
#
_entry.id   AF-A0A1A8Y130-F1
#
_cell.length_a   1.000
_cell.length_b   1.000
_cell.length_c   1.000
_cell.angle_alpha   90.00
_cell.angle_beta   90.00
_cell.angle_gamma   90.00
#
_symmetry.space_group_name_H-M   'P 1'
#
loop_
_entity.id
_entity.type
_entity.pdbx_description
1 polymer ?
#
loop_
_entity_poly.entity_id
_entity_poly.type
_entity_poly.pdbx_seq_one_letter_code
_entity_poly.pdbx_strand_id
1 'polypeptide(L)'
;MKAPKILPWIARKNGISEQLALSLWRRAAGETEELTGDCDSSDYYFLAVGRFLDLAEEEREKCAERAPVGALSLVPRIGWLLRHQNRMLQLNLFAAKKSYIFWLANWRALVFGQKPAVYKL
;
A
#
# COMPACT_ATOMS: atom_id res chain seq x y z
N MET A 1 2.27 6.16 -13.12
CA MET A 1 1.66 6.94 -12.03
C MET A 1 2.36 8.27 -11.78
N LYS A 2 1.61 9.38 -11.67
CA LYS A 2 2.18 10.66 -11.20
C LYS A 2 2.54 10.54 -9.72
N ALA A 3 3.65 11.14 -9.31
CA ALA A 3 4.04 11.18 -7.91
C ALA A 3 3.00 11.95 -7.07
N PRO A 4 2.66 11.48 -5.86
CA PRO A 4 1.66 12.13 -5.04
C PRO A 4 2.22 13.43 -4.46
N LYS A 5 1.36 14.45 -4.32
CA LYS A 5 1.76 15.78 -3.81
C LYS A 5 2.31 15.75 -2.38
N ILE A 6 2.03 14.70 -1.62
CA ILE A 6 2.51 14.50 -0.25
C ILE A 6 3.98 14.03 -0.19
N LEU A 7 4.57 13.61 -1.33
CA LEU A 7 5.91 13.04 -1.39
C LEU A 7 7.00 13.94 -0.79
N PRO A 8 7.08 15.25 -1.10
CA PRO A 8 8.09 16.14 -0.51
C PRO A 8 7.96 16.29 1.02
N TRP A 9 6.73 16.18 1.55
CA TRP A 9 6.50 16.21 2.98
C TRP A 9 6.97 14.89 3.65
N ILE A 10 6.70 13.75 3.03
CA ILE A 10 7.14 12.43 3.52
C ILE A 10 8.67 12.31 3.49
N ALA A 11 9.31 12.82 2.43
CA ALA A 11 10.77 12.84 2.32
C ALA A 11 11.42 13.58 3.50
N ARG A 12 10.94 14.81 3.76
CA ARG A 12 11.40 15.63 4.89
C ARG A 12 11.11 14.99 6.25
N LYS A 13 9.92 14.42 6.44
CA LYS A 13 9.52 13.76 7.70
C LYS A 13 10.44 12.57 8.03
N ASN A 14 10.85 11.80 7.03
CA ASN A 14 11.67 10.61 7.22
C ASN A 14 13.18 10.87 7.12
N GLY A 15 13.59 12.09 6.79
CA GLY A 15 15.01 12.43 6.62
C GLY A 15 15.65 11.78 5.38
N ILE A 16 14.84 11.43 4.37
CA ILE A 16 15.31 10.81 3.14
C ILE A 16 15.38 11.84 1.99
N SER A 17 16.26 11.59 1.02
CA SER A 17 16.36 12.47 -0.16
C SER A 17 15.10 12.37 -1.02
N GLU A 18 14.77 13.45 -1.73
CA GLU A 18 13.59 13.50 -2.60
C GLU A 18 13.68 12.49 -3.77
N GLN A 19 14.89 12.28 -4.29
CA GLN A 19 15.18 11.26 -5.30
C GLN A 19 14.92 9.83 -4.77
N LEU A 20 15.34 9.54 -3.53
CA LEU A 20 15.07 8.25 -2.89
C LEU A 20 13.57 8.08 -2.64
N ALA A 21 12.88 9.12 -2.17
CA ALA A 21 11.42 9.08 -2.00
C ALA A 21 10.70 8.80 -3.33
N LEU A 22 11.17 9.37 -4.44
CA LEU A 22 10.65 9.08 -5.78
C LEU A 22 10.90 7.63 -6.22
N SER A 23 12.07 7.05 -5.95
CA SER A 23 12.33 5.65 -6.28
C SER A 23 11.50 4.70 -5.43
N LEU A 24 11.33 4.99 -4.13
CA LEU A 24 10.46 4.21 -3.25
C LEU A 24 9.00 4.30 -3.67
N TRP A 25 8.53 5.48 -4.11
CA TRP A 25 7.20 5.64 -4.67
C TRP A 25 6.99 4.76 -5.91
N ARG A 26 7.92 4.79 -6.87
CA ARG A 26 7.84 3.94 -8.08
C ARG A 26 7.78 2.46 -7.72
N ARG A 27 8.59 2.04 -6.74
CA ARG A 27 8.57 0.67 -6.23
C ARG A 27 7.23 0.32 -5.59
N ALA A 28 6.71 1.15 -4.70
CA ALA A 28 5.41 0.93 -4.04
C ALA A 28 4.25 0.86 -5.05
N ALA A 29 4.27 1.75 -6.04
CA ALA A 29 3.31 1.77 -7.14
C ALA A 29 3.35 0.47 -7.97
N GLY A 30 4.53 -0.03 -8.31
CA GLY A 30 4.69 -1.30 -9.02
C GLY A 30 4.25 -2.51 -8.20
N GLU A 31 4.68 -2.60 -6.93
CA GLU A 31 4.25 -3.67 -6.01
C GLU A 31 2.72 -3.71 -5.83
N THR A 32 2.05 -2.54 -5.89
CA THR A 32 0.59 -2.46 -5.76
C THR A 32 -0.12 -2.82 -7.05
N GLU A 33 0.45 -2.46 -8.20
CA GLU A 33 -0.07 -2.81 -9.52
C GLU A 33 -0.11 -4.34 -9.70
N GLU A 34 0.97 -5.02 -9.30
CA GLU A 34 1.04 -6.48 -9.28
C GLU A 34 -0.02 -7.12 -8.37
N LEU A 35 -0.32 -6.50 -7.23
CA LEU A 35 -1.28 -7.01 -6.25
C LEU A 35 -2.75 -6.77 -6.63
N THR A 36 -3.05 -5.61 -7.21
CA THR A 36 -4.43 -5.21 -7.51
C THR A 36 -4.86 -5.59 -8.92
N GLY A 37 -3.90 -5.76 -9.85
CA GLY A 37 -4.17 -5.98 -11.27
C GLY A 37 -4.75 -4.75 -11.97
N ASP A 38 -4.75 -3.59 -11.32
CA ASP A 38 -5.19 -2.32 -11.86
C ASP A 38 -4.22 -1.19 -11.46
N CYS A 39 -4.31 -0.04 -12.14
CA CYS A 39 -3.41 1.08 -11.90
C CYS A 39 -4.13 2.42 -11.78
N ASP A 40 -5.46 2.43 -11.61
CA ASP A 40 -6.26 3.65 -11.55
C ASP A 40 -7.42 3.58 -10.53
N SER A 41 -7.55 2.48 -9.78
CA SER A 41 -8.62 2.38 -8.78
C SER A 41 -8.30 3.15 -7.49
N SER A 42 -9.33 3.59 -6.77
CA SER A 42 -9.15 4.20 -5.44
C SER A 42 -8.43 3.25 -4.47
N ASP A 43 -8.67 1.95 -4.57
CA ASP A 43 -8.05 0.95 -3.70
C ASP A 43 -6.55 0.82 -4.04
N TYR A 44 -6.17 0.89 -5.33
CA TYR A 44 -4.78 0.98 -5.76
C TYR A 44 -4.07 2.17 -5.13
N TYR A 45 -4.63 3.38 -5.22
CA TYR A 45 -3.97 4.57 -4.67
C TYR A 45 -3.79 4.47 -3.15
N PHE A 46 -4.79 3.92 -2.44
CA PHE A 46 -4.72 3.69 -1.00
C PHE A 46 -3.59 2.71 -0.63
N LEU A 47 -3.53 1.56 -1.30
CA LEU A 47 -2.50 0.55 -1.06
C LEU A 47 -1.09 1.03 -1.46
N ALA A 48 -0.96 1.76 -2.57
CA ALA A 48 0.31 2.30 -3.02
C ALA A 48 0.87 3.35 -2.05
N VAL A 49 0.03 4.22 -1.51
CA VAL A 49 0.43 5.19 -0.48
C VAL A 49 0.81 4.49 0.82
N GLY A 50 0.03 3.49 1.26
CA GLY A 50 0.35 2.67 2.43
C GLY A 50 1.72 2.01 2.29
N ARG A 51 1.97 1.37 1.14
CA ARG A 51 3.24 0.70 0.87
C ARG A 51 4.42 1.67 0.78
N PHE A 52 4.21 2.86 0.23
CA PHE A 52 5.23 3.89 0.19
C PHE A 52 5.63 4.36 1.60
N LEU A 53 4.66 4.54 2.50
CA LEU A 53 4.93 4.93 3.89
C LEU A 53 5.76 3.85 4.61
N ASP A 54 5.41 2.58 4.44
CA ASP A 54 6.17 1.46 5.02
C ASP A 54 7.63 1.49 4.55
N LEU A 55 7.86 1.65 3.24
CA LEU A 55 9.20 1.70 2.66
C LEU A 55 10.01 2.91 3.13
N ALA A 56 9.37 4.08 3.27
CA ALA A 56 10.03 5.30 3.74
C ALA A 56 10.46 5.19 5.21
N GLU A 57 9.65 4.52 6.03
CA GLU A 57 9.97 4.26 7.44
C GLU A 57 11.08 3.20 7.60
N GLU A 58 11.05 2.15 6.77
CA GLU A 58 12.13 1.15 6.69
C GLU A 58 13.49 1.81 6.35
N GLU A 59 13.52 2.72 5.37
CA GLU A 59 14.76 3.45 5.02
C GLU A 59 15.23 4.37 6.16
N ARG A 60 14.31 5.01 6.87
CA ARG A 60 14.64 5.83 8.06
C ARG A 60 15.31 4.98 9.15
N GLU A 61 14.80 3.79 9.43
CA GLU A 61 15.38 2.88 10.42
C GLU A 61 16.79 2.42 10.04
N LYS A 62 17.01 2.07 8.76
CA LYS A 62 18.33 1.73 8.23
C LYS A 62 19.34 2.88 8.33
N CYS A 63 18.88 4.13 8.20
CA CYS A 63 19.72 5.31 8.43
C CYS A 63 20.03 5.51 9.92
N ALA A 64 19.05 5.26 10.81
CA ALA A 64 19.25 5.37 12.25
C ALA A 64 20.22 4.32 12.82
N GLU A 65 20.28 3.12 12.24
CA GLU A 65 21.25 2.08 12.61
C GLU A 65 22.71 2.42 12.26
N ARG A 66 22.93 3.34 11.31
CA ARG A 66 24.27 3.80 10.92
C ARG A 66 24.80 4.96 11.78
N ALA A 67 23.99 5.49 12.71
CA ALA A 67 24.42 6.51 13.66
C ALA A 67 25.19 5.86 14.84
N PRO A 68 26.27 6.50 15.35
CA PRO A 68 27.09 5.91 16.41
C PRO A 68 26.29 5.65 17.69
N VAL A 69 26.63 4.53 18.34
CA VAL A 69 25.92 3.70 19.34
C VAL A 69 25.56 4.42 20.68
N GLY A 70 25.64 5.75 20.78
CA GLY A 70 25.51 6.48 22.05
C GLY A 70 24.10 6.84 22.52
N ALA A 71 23.05 6.66 21.71
CA ALA A 71 21.73 7.26 21.98
C ALA A 71 20.52 6.36 21.69
N LEU A 72 20.66 5.04 21.78
CA LEU A 72 19.55 4.13 21.45
C LEU A 72 18.67 3.85 22.67
N SER A 73 17.47 4.42 22.62
CA SER A 73 16.37 4.24 23.55
C SER A 73 16.08 2.76 23.83
N LEU A 74 15.82 2.45 25.10
CA LEU A 74 15.36 1.17 25.65
C LEU A 74 13.99 0.65 25.11
N VAL A 75 13.44 1.23 24.04
CA VAL A 75 12.15 0.77 23.49
C VAL A 75 12.39 -0.45 22.60
N PRO A 76 11.77 -1.60 22.89
CA PRO A 76 11.84 -2.76 22.01
C PRO A 76 11.41 -2.37 20.58
N ARG A 77 12.24 -2.69 19.59
CA ARG A 77 12.01 -2.38 18.16
C ARG A 77 10.90 -3.27 17.56
N ILE A 78 9.68 -3.17 18.07
CA ILE A 78 8.50 -3.90 17.60
C ILE A 78 7.85 -3.19 16.39
N GLY A 79 8.36 -2.02 15.98
CA GLY A 79 7.83 -1.24 14.85
C GLY A 79 7.68 -2.05 13.57
N TRP A 80 8.67 -2.88 13.22
CA TRP A 80 8.59 -3.77 12.06
C TRP A 80 7.41 -4.74 12.14
N LEU A 81 7.16 -5.34 13.31
CA LEU A 81 6.05 -6.27 13.49
C LEU A 81 4.71 -5.54 13.40
N LEU A 82 4.58 -4.36 14.01
CA LEU A 82 3.35 -3.57 13.94
C LEU A 82 3.02 -3.17 12.49
N ARG A 83 4.02 -2.76 11.72
CA ARG A 83 3.87 -2.44 10.29
C ARG A 83 3.48 -3.66 9.47
N HIS A 84 4.15 -4.79 9.69
CA HIS A 84 3.82 -6.04 9.03
C HIS A 84 2.37 -6.46 9.31
N GLN A 85 1.93 -6.39 10.58
CA GLN A 85 0.56 -6.69 10.97
C GLN A 85 -0.45 -5.75 10.32
N ASN A 86 -0.18 -4.44 10.30
CA ASN A 86 -1.05 -3.46 9.65
C ASN A 86 -1.20 -3.73 8.14
N ARG A 87 -0.11 -4.07 7.45
CA ARG A 87 -0.13 -4.44 6.03
C ARG A 87 -0.97 -5.69 5.78
N MET A 88 -0.79 -6.74 6.59
CA MET A 88 -1.56 -7.97 6.45
C MET A 88 -3.06 -7.72 6.68
N LEU A 89 -3.42 -6.91 7.67
CA LEU A 89 -4.81 -6.53 7.93
C LEU A 89 -5.43 -5.77 6.75
N GLN A 90 -4.70 -4.82 6.15
CA GLN A 90 -5.19 -4.08 4.99
C GLN A 90 -5.44 -4.98 3.78
N LEU A 91 -4.52 -5.91 3.50
CA LEU A 91 -4.67 -6.88 2.41
C LEU A 91 -5.85 -7.82 2.65
N ASN A 92 -6.01 -8.31 3.88
CA ASN A 92 -7.14 -9.16 4.26
C ASN A 92 -8.49 -8.43 4.12
N LEU A 93 -8.56 -7.17 4.55
CA LEU A 93 -9.77 -6.35 4.40
C LEU A 93 -10.09 -6.09 2.92
N PHE A 94 -9.07 -5.83 2.10
CA PHE A 94 -9.25 -5.66 0.66
C PHE A 94 -9.77 -6.95 0.00
N ALA A 95 -9.17 -8.10 0.30
CA ALA A 95 -9.62 -9.39 -0.19
C ALA A 95 -11.06 -9.71 0.26
N ALA A 96 -11.39 -9.45 1.52
CA ALA A 96 -12.73 -9.65 2.07
C ALA A 96 -13.78 -8.74 1.40
N LYS A 97 -13.44 -7.47 1.15
CA LYS A 97 -14.30 -6.53 0.41
C LYS A 97 -14.56 -7.03 -1.01
N LYS A 98 -13.50 -7.44 -1.72
CA LYS A 98 -13.60 -7.95 -3.10
C LYS A 98 -14.42 -9.25 -3.16
N SER A 99 -14.19 -10.18 -2.25
CA SER A 99 -14.96 -11.43 -2.19
C SER A 99 -16.42 -11.20 -1.83
N TYR A 100 -16.72 -10.27 -0.90
CA TYR A 100 -18.08 -9.89 -0.56
C TYR A 100 -18.83 -9.27 -1.74
N ILE A 101 -18.21 -8.33 -2.47
CA ILE A 101 -18.82 -7.72 -3.67
C ILE A 101 -19.07 -8.78 -4.74
N PHE A 102 -18.11 -9.68 -4.97
CA PHE A 102 -18.26 -10.77 -5.92
C PHE A 102 -19.40 -11.72 -5.54
N TRP A 103 -19.46 -12.13 -4.27
CA TRP A 103 -20.52 -12.98 -3.74
C TRP A 103 -21.89 -12.31 -3.87
N LEU A 104 -22.00 -11.03 -3.52
CA LEU A 104 -23.23 -10.25 -3.65
C LEU A 104 -23.68 -10.12 -5.11
N ALA A 105 -22.74 -9.88 -6.04
CA ALA A 105 -23.02 -9.83 -7.46
C ALA A 105 -23.54 -11.17 -7.99
N ASN A 106 -22.90 -12.27 -7.58
CA ASN A 106 -23.33 -13.62 -7.95
C ASN A 106 -24.74 -13.95 -7.39
N TRP A 107 -25.01 -13.65 -6.12
CA TRP A 107 -26.33 -13.85 -5.52
C TRP A 107 -27.41 -13.03 -6.20
N ARG A 108 -27.13 -11.76 -6.54
CA ARG A 108 -28.07 -10.92 -7.29
C ARG A 108 -28.36 -11.50 -8.67
N ALA A 109 -27.35 -12.02 -9.37
CA ALA A 109 -27.54 -12.67 -10.67
C ALA A 109 -28.41 -13.93 -10.58
N LEU A 110 -28.25 -14.72 -9.50
CA LEU A 110 -29.05 -15.92 -9.26
C LEU A 110 -30.50 -15.61 -8.87
N VAL A 111 -30.71 -14.60 -8.01
CA VAL A 111 -32.05 -14.26 -7.47
C VAL A 111 -32.89 -13.46 -8.47
N PHE A 112 -32.28 -12.53 -9.22
CA PHE A 112 -33.01 -11.63 -10.12
C PHE A 112 -32.95 -12.05 -11.61
N GLY A 113 -32.24 -13.13 -11.93
CA GLY A 113 -32.07 -13.64 -13.30
C GLY A 113 -31.17 -12.74 -14.17
N GLN A 114 -30.28 -13.34 -14.97
CA GLN A 114 -29.47 -12.57 -15.92
C GLN A 114 -30.35 -11.94 -17.01
N LYS A 115 -30.21 -10.63 -17.25
CA LYS A 115 -30.37 -10.12 -18.62
C LYS A 115 -29.06 -10.40 -19.35
N PRO A 116 -29.06 -11.11 -20.50
CA PRO A 116 -27.82 -11.37 -21.23
C PRO A 116 -27.23 -10.03 -21.68
N ALA A 117 -26.03 -9.70 -21.18
CA ALA A 117 -25.22 -8.64 -21.74
C ALA A 117 -24.71 -9.13 -23.10
N VAL A 118 -25.42 -8.74 -24.16
CA VAL A 118 -24.98 -8.91 -25.55
C VAL A 118 -23.73 -8.06 -25.73
N TYR A 119 -22.55 -8.66 -25.61
CA TYR A 119 -21.32 -8.07 -26.12
C TYR A 119 -21.38 -8.12 -27.64
N LYS A 120 -21.65 -6.97 -28.29
CA LYS A 120 -21.36 -6.79 -29.71
C LYS A 120 -19.85 -6.66 -29.86
N LEU A 121 -19.25 -7.64 -30.54
CA LEU A 121 -17.95 -7.54 -31.18
C LEU A 121 -18.01 -6.52 -32.32
#